data_AF-A0A4R8G162-F1
#
_entry.id   AF-A0A4R8G162-F1
#
_cell.length_a   1.000
_cell.length_b   1.000
_cell.length_c   1.000
_cell.angle_alpha   90.00
_cell.angle_beta   90.00
_cell.angle_gamma   90.00
#
_symmetry.space_group_name_H-M   'P 1'
#
loop_
_entity.id
_entity.type
_entity.pdbx_description
1 polymer ?
#
loop_
_entity_poly.entity_id
_entity_poly.type
_entity_poly.pdbx_seq_one_letter_code
_entity_poly.pdbx_strand_id
1 'polypeptide(L)'
;MIEARARGTNFTVLVFKCSLNSDCGTGQFITRYALQQPLDPAAMNWWNNIHMFAKAEVDDAGGPAVIVDVNPDHDGMGYRSFPNICEIWSEARQVFEEHIGS
;
A
#
# COMPACT_ATOMS: atom_id res chain seq x y z
N MET A 1 2.28 5.76 13.10
CA MET A 1 1.50 4.70 12.41
C MET A 1 0.04 4.94 12.69
N ILE A 2 -0.81 4.80 11.67
CA ILE A 2 -2.26 4.90 11.77
C ILE A 2 -2.83 3.58 11.26
N GLU A 3 -3.78 3.00 11.99
CA GLU A 3 -4.51 1.81 11.56
C GLU A 3 -5.94 2.21 11.22
N ALA A 4 -6.44 1.70 10.10
CA ALA A 4 -7.76 2.05 9.59
C ALA A 4 -8.39 0.88 8.83
N ARG A 5 -9.67 1.04 8.50
CA ARG A 5 -10.46 0.04 7.77
C ARG A 5 -11.25 0.70 6.66
N ALA A 6 -11.18 0.15 5.46
CA ALA A 6 -11.98 0.58 4.32
C ALA A 6 -12.59 -0.65 3.62
N ARG A 7 -13.90 -0.61 3.37
CA ARG A 7 -14.64 -1.66 2.64
C ARG A 7 -14.39 -3.09 3.19
N GLY A 8 -14.19 -3.21 4.50
CA GLY A 8 -13.94 -4.50 5.15
C GLY A 8 -12.46 -4.85 5.31
N THR A 9 -11.57 -4.23 4.55
CA THR A 9 -10.12 -4.49 4.57
C THR A 9 -9.40 -3.55 5.52
N ASN A 10 -8.56 -4.11 6.40
CA ASN A 10 -7.70 -3.35 7.30
C ASN A 10 -6.44 -2.89 6.56
N PHE A 11 -6.01 -1.67 6.84
CA PHE A 11 -4.79 -1.13 6.27
C PHE A 11 -4.07 -0.24 7.29
N THR A 12 -2.79 -0.05 7.04
CA THR A 12 -1.90 0.76 7.86
C THR A 12 -1.39 1.94 7.04
N VAL A 13 -1.38 3.13 7.63
CA VAL A 13 -0.66 4.28 7.09
C VAL A 13 0.59 4.51 7.92
N LEU A 14 1.74 4.39 7.28
CA LEU A 14 3.02 4.82 7.84
C LEU A 14 3.31 6.25 7.40
N VAL A 15 3.90 7.04 8.29
CA VAL A 15 4.35 8.40 8.02
C VAL A 15 5.81 8.51 8.46
N PHE A 16 6.62 9.17 7.65
CA PHE A 16 8.06 9.29 7.84
C PHE A 16 8.52 10.73 7.64
N LYS A 17 9.81 10.97 7.92
CA LYS A 17 10.46 12.29 7.78
C LYS A 17 9.71 13.38 8.55
N CYS A 18 9.31 13.08 9.78
CA CYS A 18 8.64 14.03 10.66
C CYS A 18 9.68 14.89 11.41
N SER A 19 9.37 16.16 11.62
CA SER A 19 10.13 17.05 12.51
C SER A 19 9.38 17.16 13.83
N LEU A 20 10.00 16.82 14.97
CA LEU A 20 9.36 16.90 16.29
C LEU A 20 7.97 16.21 16.38
N ASN A 21 7.80 15.09 15.68
CA ASN A 21 6.52 14.36 15.55
C ASN A 21 5.39 15.15 14.83
N SER A 22 5.71 16.23 14.12
CA SER A 22 4.82 16.95 13.19
C SER A 22 5.43 17.01 11.78
N ASP A 23 4.68 17.57 10.82
CA ASP A 23 5.17 17.91 9.47
C ASP A 23 5.87 16.76 8.74
N CYS A 24 5.25 15.58 8.74
CA CYS A 24 5.80 14.38 8.09
C CYS A 24 5.82 14.53 6.56
N GLY A 25 6.99 14.31 5.97
CA GLY A 25 7.22 14.55 4.54
C GLY A 25 6.96 13.37 3.58
N THR A 26 6.57 12.18 4.05
CA THR A 26 6.22 11.05 3.17
C THR A 26 5.43 10.00 3.94
N GLY A 27 4.71 9.13 3.25
CA GLY A 27 3.97 8.04 3.87
C GLY A 27 3.83 6.82 2.98
N GLN A 28 3.19 5.80 3.51
CA GLN A 28 2.86 4.56 2.80
C GLN A 28 1.49 4.08 3.23
N PHE A 29 0.66 3.71 2.26
CA PHE A 29 -0.49 2.85 2.51
C PHE A 29 -0.04 1.40 2.39
N ILE A 30 -0.34 0.59 3.40
CA ILE A 30 0.01 -0.83 3.43
C ILE A 30 -1.25 -1.63 3.73
N THR A 31 -1.58 -2.55 2.85
CA THR A 31 -2.66 -3.52 3.07
C THR A 31 -2.04 -4.91 3.15
N ARG A 32 -2.23 -5.60 4.28
CA ARG A 32 -1.70 -6.96 4.51
C ARG A 32 -2.84 -7.96 4.56
N TYR A 33 -2.59 -9.17 4.06
CA TYR A 33 -3.58 -10.24 4.01
C TYR A 33 -3.07 -11.47 4.74
N ALA A 34 -3.99 -12.18 5.37
CA ALA A 34 -3.75 -13.50 5.94
C ALA A 34 -4.45 -14.53 5.05
N LEU A 35 -3.67 -15.29 4.29
CA LEU A 35 -4.17 -16.35 3.42
C LEU A 35 -4.03 -17.71 4.10
N GLN A 36 -4.87 -18.67 3.70
CA GLN A 36 -4.76 -20.05 4.17
C GLN A 36 -3.55 -20.77 3.58
N GLN A 37 -3.13 -20.38 2.37
CA GLN A 37 -1.98 -20.93 1.69
C GLN A 37 -0.94 -19.82 1.47
N PRO A 38 0.34 -20.07 1.76
CA PRO A 38 1.40 -19.10 1.52
C PRO A 38 1.56 -18.86 0.01
N LEU A 39 1.84 -17.61 -0.38
CA LEU A 39 2.14 -17.27 -1.77
C LEU A 39 3.63 -17.36 -2.09
N ASP A 40 3.92 -17.74 -3.34
CA ASP A 40 5.27 -17.71 -3.90
C ASP A 40 5.68 -16.26 -4.23
N PRO A 41 6.89 -15.80 -3.83
CA PRO A 41 7.44 -14.52 -4.27
C PRO A 41 7.38 -14.26 -5.78
N ALA A 42 7.43 -15.31 -6.61
CA ALA A 42 7.26 -15.20 -8.06
C ALA A 42 5.91 -14.57 -8.47
N ALA A 43 4.84 -14.82 -7.70
CA ALA A 43 3.53 -14.22 -7.95
C ALA A 43 3.52 -12.71 -7.70
N MET A 44 4.29 -12.23 -6.71
CA MET A 44 4.45 -10.80 -6.42
C MET A 44 5.30 -10.13 -7.51
N ASN A 45 6.36 -10.79 -7.96
CA ASN A 45 7.21 -10.29 -9.06
C ASN A 45 6.42 -10.13 -10.35
N TRP A 46 5.56 -11.10 -10.69
CA TRP A 46 4.70 -10.97 -11.86
C TRP A 46 3.76 -9.76 -11.73
N TRP A 47 3.09 -9.62 -10.59
CA TRP A 47 2.17 -8.51 -10.33
C TRP A 47 2.89 -7.15 -10.44
N ASN A 48 4.08 -7.03 -9.83
CA ASN A 48 4.90 -5.81 -9.89
C ASN A 48 5.35 -5.43 -11.30
N ASN A 49 5.46 -6.39 -12.24
CA ASN A 49 5.84 -6.07 -13.62
C ASN A 49 4.73 -5.38 -14.41
N ILE A 50 3.47 -5.48 -13.96
CA ILE A 50 2.31 -4.95 -14.69
C ILE A 50 1.59 -3.82 -13.94
N HIS A 51 1.94 -3.56 -12.68
CA HIS A 51 1.35 -2.49 -11.86
C HIS A 51 2.40 -1.46 -11.46
N MET A 52 2.33 -0.27 -12.06
CA MET A 52 3.36 0.76 -11.92
C MET A 52 3.33 1.54 -10.60
N PHE A 53 2.15 1.77 -10.03
CA PHE A 53 1.97 2.71 -8.90
C PHE A 53 1.81 2.02 -7.54
N ALA A 54 2.07 0.73 -7.50
CA ALA A 54 1.95 -0.07 -6.29
C ALA A 54 2.97 -1.20 -6.32
N LYS A 55 3.30 -1.71 -5.14
CA LYS A 55 4.22 -2.82 -4.95
C LYS A 55 3.55 -3.92 -4.14
N ALA A 56 3.61 -5.13 -4.66
CA ALA A 56 3.29 -6.35 -3.97
C ALA A 56 4.55 -6.94 -3.30
N GLU A 57 4.41 -7.39 -2.07
CA GLU A 57 5.43 -8.09 -1.29
C GLU A 57 4.83 -9.33 -0.65
N VAL A 58 5.69 -10.28 -0.27
CA VAL A 58 5.32 -11.42 0.56
C VAL A 58 6.37 -11.60 1.65
N ASP A 59 5.93 -11.85 2.87
CA ASP A 59 6.84 -12.12 3.99
C ASP A 59 7.33 -13.57 4.03
N ASP A 60 8.25 -13.87 4.95
CA ASP A 60 8.83 -15.22 5.11
C ASP A 60 7.79 -16.30 5.49
N ALA A 61 6.62 -15.90 6.00
CA ALA A 61 5.50 -16.78 6.32
C ALA A 61 4.53 -16.94 5.14
N GLY A 62 4.78 -16.28 4.00
CA GLY A 62 3.92 -16.31 2.83
C GLY A 62 2.74 -15.34 2.90
N GLY A 63 2.72 -14.41 3.86
CA GLY A 63 1.72 -13.38 4.04
C GLY A 63 1.92 -12.23 3.04
N PRO A 64 0.99 -12.00 2.10
CA PRO A 64 1.18 -10.98 1.08
C PRO A 64 0.72 -9.59 1.56
N ALA A 65 1.31 -8.57 0.95
CA ALA A 65 0.95 -7.19 1.16
C ALA A 65 0.98 -6.40 -0.17
N VAL A 66 0.12 -5.40 -0.28
CA VAL A 66 0.21 -4.37 -1.32
C VAL A 66 0.49 -3.02 -0.68
N ILE A 67 1.43 -2.28 -1.27
CA ILE A 67 2.00 -1.05 -0.74
C ILE A 67 1.87 0.04 -1.81
N VAL A 68 1.39 1.21 -1.40
CA VAL A 68 1.40 2.43 -2.22
C VAL A 68 2.18 3.50 -1.48
N ASP A 69 3.29 3.93 -2.08
CA ASP A 69 4.17 4.98 -1.56
C ASP A 69 3.57 6.37 -1.84
N VAL A 70 3.73 7.27 -0.87
CA VAL A 70 3.23 8.64 -0.94
C VAL A 70 4.41 9.59 -0.82
N ASN A 71 4.82 10.18 -1.95
CA ASN A 71 5.83 11.22 -1.97
C ASN A 71 5.18 12.59 -2.28
N PRO A 72 4.92 13.42 -1.27
CA PRO A 72 4.40 14.78 -1.46
C PRO A 72 5.45 15.77 -2.01
N ASP A 73 6.73 15.37 -2.18
CA ASP A 73 7.83 16.26 -2.59
C ASP A 73 8.08 17.44 -1.61
N HIS A 74 9.08 18.28 -1.88
CA HIS A 74 9.50 19.38 -0.99
C HIS A 74 8.41 20.42 -0.73
N ASP A 75 7.57 20.70 -1.73
CA ASP A 75 6.51 21.72 -1.65
C ASP A 75 5.18 21.17 -1.13
N GLY A 76 5.15 19.87 -0.79
CA GLY A 76 3.96 19.20 -0.32
C GLY A 76 3.00 18.81 -1.46
N MET A 77 1.88 18.21 -1.05
CA MET A 77 0.92 17.64 -1.97
C MET A 77 -0.21 18.60 -2.31
N GLY A 78 -0.45 18.80 -3.61
CA GLY A 78 -1.61 19.56 -4.07
C GLY A 78 -2.93 18.93 -3.63
N TYR A 79 -3.97 19.75 -3.43
CA TYR A 79 -5.30 19.32 -2.94
C TYR A 79 -5.91 18.15 -3.74
N ARG A 80 -5.66 18.08 -5.05
CA ARG A 80 -6.17 16.99 -5.93
C ARG A 80 -5.29 15.74 -5.93
N SER A 81 -4.01 15.88 -5.56
CA SER A 81 -3.06 14.77 -5.61
C SER A 81 -3.31 13.77 -4.49
N PHE A 82 -3.72 14.22 -3.30
CA PHE A 82 -4.00 13.30 -2.20
C PHE A 82 -5.20 12.39 -2.45
N PRO A 83 -6.38 12.90 -2.88
CA PRO A 83 -7.48 12.06 -3.31
C PRO A 83 -7.08 11.06 -4.41
N ASN A 84 -6.30 11.49 -5.40
CA ASN A 84 -5.82 10.62 -6.47
C ASN A 84 -4.94 9.47 -5.94
N ILE A 85 -4.11 9.71 -4.92
CA ILE A 85 -3.32 8.65 -4.28
C ILE A 85 -4.21 7.67 -3.50
N CYS A 86 -5.25 8.18 -2.82
CA CYS A 86 -6.24 7.31 -2.19
C CYS A 86 -6.99 6.44 -3.20
N GLU A 87 -7.28 6.97 -4.39
CA GLU A 87 -7.87 6.22 -5.51
C GLU A 87 -6.91 5.15 -6.03
N ILE A 88 -5.63 5.50 -6.29
CA ILE A 88 -4.57 4.55 -6.68
C ILE A 88 -4.45 3.43 -5.65
N TRP A 89 -4.42 3.75 -4.36
CA TRP A 89 -4.38 2.73 -3.30
C TRP A 89 -5.64 1.86 -3.29
N SER A 90 -6.82 2.45 -3.44
CA SER A 90 -8.08 1.70 -3.45
C SER A 90 -8.15 0.74 -4.64
N GLU A 91 -7.69 1.17 -5.82
CA GLU A 91 -7.65 0.36 -7.04
C GLU A 91 -6.59 -0.75 -6.94
N ALA A 92 -5.35 -0.40 -6.55
CA ALA A 92 -4.28 -1.37 -6.37
C ALA A 92 -4.67 -2.47 -5.36
N ARG A 93 -5.32 -2.08 -4.25
CA ARG A 93 -5.86 -3.02 -3.26
C ARG A 93 -6.86 -3.98 -3.89
N GLN A 94 -7.83 -3.47 -4.63
CA GLN A 94 -8.87 -4.29 -5.26
C GLN A 94 -8.28 -5.27 -6.28
N VAL A 95 -7.43 -4.78 -7.18
CA VAL A 95 -6.81 -5.63 -8.21
C VAL A 95 -5.86 -6.67 -7.59
N PHE A 96 -5.21 -6.32 -6.49
CA PHE A 96 -4.39 -7.27 -5.74
C PHE A 96 -5.23 -8.34 -5.02
N GLU A 97 -6.36 -7.96 -4.42
CA GLU A 97 -7.32 -8.90 -3.82
C GLU A 97 -7.82 -9.92 -4.86
N GLU A 98 -8.14 -9.46 -6.07
CA GLU A 98 -8.52 -10.33 -7.19
C GLU A 98 -7.38 -11.28 -7.59
N HIS A 99 -6.13 -10.82 -7.60
CA HIS A 99 -4.94 -11.64 -7.90
C HIS A 99 -4.68 -12.75 -6.87
N ILE A 100 -4.92 -12.47 -5.58
CA ILE A 100 -4.65 -13.41 -4.49
C ILE A 100 -5.88 -14.22 -4.03
N GLY A 101 -7.07 -13.90 -4.57
CA GLY A 101 -8.33 -14.56 -4.22
C GLY A 101 -8.86 -14.20 -2.83
N SER A 102 -8.73 -12.93 -2.42
CA SER A 102 -9.19 -12.42 -1.11
C SER A 102 -10.43 -11.53 -1.20
#